data_AF-A0A819LT60-F1
#
_entry.id   AF-A0A819LT60-F1
#
_cell.length_a   1.000
_cell.length_b   1.000
_cell.length_c   1.000
_cell.angle_alpha   90.00
_cell.angle_beta   90.00
_cell.angle_gamma   90.00
#
_symmetry.space_group_name_H-M   'P 1'
#
loop_
_entity.id
_entity.type
_entity.pdbx_description
1 polymer ?
#
loop_
_entity_poly.entity_id
_entity_poly.type
_entity_poly.pdbx_seq_one_letter_code
_entity_poly.pdbx_strand_id
1 'polypeptide(L)'
;SKKNKITKVYLEKMFKIEEIYFLIELCPHMIYLKIDFFNNMDMELFVRLILTKINTKSNRQLQLLCFLVVAADDKMIEQLNKMINLEKLLFDYTIKSMCENIYLQWK
;
A
#
# COMPACT_ATOMS: atom_id res chain seq x y z
N SER A 1 16.37 -4.00 26.63
CA SER A 1 15.17 -4.75 26.23
C SER A 1 15.09 -4.76 24.71
N LYS A 2 15.19 -5.92 24.04
CA LYS A 2 14.92 -6.05 22.60
C LYS A 2 13.41 -5.87 22.42
N LYS A 3 12.95 -4.63 22.24
CA LYS A 3 11.54 -4.34 21.94
C LYS A 3 11.20 -5.03 20.63
N ASN A 4 10.31 -6.01 20.66
CA ASN A 4 9.78 -6.65 19.46
C ASN A 4 9.18 -5.56 18.56
N LYS A 5 9.70 -5.44 17.33
CA LYS A 5 9.22 -4.47 16.34
C LYS A 5 8.28 -5.19 15.38
N ILE A 6 7.09 -4.64 15.19
CA ILE A 6 6.17 -5.10 14.14
C ILE A 6 6.67 -4.49 12.82
N THR A 7 7.17 -5.35 11.94
CA THR A 7 7.73 -4.94 10.63
C THR A 7 6.83 -5.34 9.46
N LYS A 8 5.98 -6.34 9.66
CA LYS A 8 5.06 -6.87 8.65
C LYS A 8 3.64 -6.88 9.21
N VAL A 9 2.71 -6.28 8.49
CA VAL A 9 1.28 -6.26 8.83
C VAL A 9 0.50 -6.83 7.67
N TYR A 10 -0.43 -7.75 7.98
CA TYR A 10 -1.38 -8.29 7.02
C TYR A 10 -2.80 -8.03 7.51
N LEU A 11 -3.61 -7.44 6.63
CA LEU A 11 -5.03 -7.18 6.86
C LEU A 11 -5.84 -8.02 5.88
N GLU A 12 -6.49 -9.06 6.41
CA GLU A 12 -7.40 -9.91 5.64
C GLU A 12 -8.67 -9.17 5.22
N LYS A 13 -9.10 -8.19 6.02
CA LYS A 13 -10.24 -7.33 5.71
C LYS A 13 -9.94 -5.92 6.14
N MET A 14 -10.33 -5.00 5.28
CA MET A 14 -10.27 -3.59 5.58
C MET A 14 -11.67 -3.00 5.39
N PHE A 15 -12.21 -2.44 6.46
CA PHE A 15 -13.56 -1.91 6.44
C PHE A 15 -13.56 -0.42 6.12
N LYS A 16 -12.55 0.32 6.59
CA LYS A 16 -12.45 1.77 6.38
C LYS A 16 -11.01 2.25 6.30
N ILE A 17 -10.79 3.36 5.60
CA ILE A 17 -9.44 3.88 5.38
C ILE A 17 -8.73 4.35 6.64
N GLU A 18 -9.50 4.74 7.66
CA GLU A 18 -9.01 5.14 8.96
C GLU A 18 -8.25 4.01 9.67
N GLU A 19 -8.52 2.75 9.36
CA GLU A 19 -7.80 1.59 9.90
C GLU A 19 -6.32 1.60 9.48
N ILE A 20 -6.01 2.03 8.25
CA ILE A 20 -4.62 2.18 7.80
C ILE A 20 -3.92 3.28 8.59
N TYR A 21 -4.62 4.39 8.85
CA TYR A 21 -4.03 5.49 9.62
C TYR A 21 -3.66 5.05 11.02
N PHE A 22 -4.56 4.32 11.68
CA PHE A 22 -4.30 3.73 12.98
C PHE A 22 -3.10 2.78 12.95
N LEU A 23 -2.99 1.92 11.94
CA LEU A 23 -1.89 0.96 11.82
C LEU A 23 -0.53 1.61 11.57
N ILE A 24 -0.50 2.65 10.73
CA ILE A 24 0.71 3.44 10.47
C ILE A 24 1.22 4.08 11.76
N GLU A 25 0.31 4.56 12.62
CA GLU A 25 0.66 5.15 13.92
C GLU A 25 1.04 4.10 14.97
N LEU A 26 0.33 2.97 15.01
CA LEU A 26 0.58 1.87 15.94
C LEU A 26 1.89 1.13 15.63
N CYS A 27 2.23 0.98 14.34
CA CYS A 27 3.38 0.23 13.85
C CYS A 27 4.36 1.15 13.08
N PRO A 28 5.08 2.07 13.78
CA PRO A 28 5.98 3.02 13.13
C PRO A 28 7.23 2.36 12.51
N HIS A 29 7.44 1.06 12.76
CA HIS A 29 8.51 0.26 12.19
C HIS A 29 8.04 -0.70 11.09
N MET A 30 6.80 -0.53 10.62
CA MET A 30 6.24 -1.33 9.55
C MET A 30 6.97 -1.04 8.24
N ILE A 31 7.58 -2.07 7.65
CA ILE A 31 8.24 -2.01 6.34
C ILE A 31 7.37 -2.61 5.24
N TYR A 32 6.42 -3.46 5.63
CA TYR A 32 5.52 -4.18 4.74
C TYR A 32 4.08 -4.13 5.24
N LEU A 33 3.18 -3.74 4.35
CA LEU A 33 1.74 -3.79 4.58
C LEU A 33 1.07 -4.55 3.42
N LYS A 34 0.37 -5.63 3.75
CA LYS A 34 -0.48 -6.38 2.83
C LYS A 34 -1.94 -6.18 3.19
N ILE A 35 -2.77 -5.91 2.19
CA ILE A 35 -4.20 -5.66 2.36
C ILE A 35 -4.95 -6.50 1.34
N ASP A 36 -5.99 -7.18 1.80
CA ASP A 36 -6.96 -7.81 0.91
C ASP A 36 -7.94 -6.77 0.36
N PHE A 37 -7.97 -6.63 -0.96
CA PHE A 37 -8.75 -5.62 -1.65
C PHE A 37 -10.08 -6.22 -2.12
N PHE A 38 -11.18 -5.85 -1.45
CA PHE A 38 -12.50 -6.35 -1.79
C PHE A 38 -13.09 -5.59 -3.01
N ASN A 39 -13.71 -6.33 -3.92
CA ASN A 39 -14.16 -5.98 -5.28
C ASN A 39 -15.00 -4.69 -5.49
N ASN A 40 -15.33 -3.93 -4.45
CA ASN A 40 -16.15 -2.70 -4.56
C ASN A 40 -15.40 -1.41 -4.17
N MET A 41 -14.15 -1.50 -3.73
CA MET A 41 -13.36 -0.30 -3.41
C MET A 41 -12.69 0.20 -4.70
N ASP A 42 -12.65 1.52 -4.90
CA ASP A 42 -11.89 2.12 -5.99
C ASP A 42 -10.40 2.03 -5.64
N MET A 43 -9.67 1.18 -6.39
CA MET A 43 -8.26 0.91 -6.14
C MET A 43 -7.41 2.16 -6.31
N GLU A 44 -7.71 2.99 -7.30
CA GLU A 44 -6.95 4.19 -7.57
C GLU A 44 -7.09 5.17 -6.41
N LEU A 45 -8.33 5.42 -5.98
CA LEU A 45 -8.61 6.26 -4.83
C LEU A 45 -7.93 5.72 -3.56
N PHE A 46 -7.98 4.41 -3.36
CA PHE A 46 -7.38 3.75 -2.21
C PHE A 46 -5.87 3.91 -2.16
N VAL A 47 -5.17 3.54 -3.24
CA VAL A 47 -3.72 3.65 -3.35
C VAL A 47 -3.29 5.11 -3.20
N ARG A 48 -4.03 6.04 -3.82
CA ARG A 48 -3.79 7.49 -3.71
C ARG A 48 -3.81 7.96 -2.26
N LEU A 49 -4.83 7.57 -1.50
CA LEU A 49 -4.98 7.97 -0.10
C LEU A 49 -3.86 7.38 0.78
N ILE A 50 -3.50 6.11 0.58
CA ILE A 50 -2.40 5.46 1.29
C ILE A 50 -1.08 6.18 1.03
N LEU A 51 -0.72 6.36 -0.24
CA LEU A 51 0.56 6.97 -0.63
C LEU A 51 0.64 8.42 -0.16
N THR A 52 -0.45 9.19 -0.33
CA THR A 52 -0.53 10.56 0.21
C THR A 52 -0.29 10.59 1.72
N LYS A 53 -0.84 9.61 2.45
CA LYS A 53 -0.64 9.54 3.90
C LYS A 53 0.79 9.19 4.28
N ILE A 54 1.39 8.20 3.60
CA ILE A 54 2.79 7.81 3.81
C ILE A 54 3.74 8.98 3.56
N ASN A 55 3.45 9.79 2.53
CA ASN A 55 4.26 10.96 2.21
C ASN A 55 4.08 12.10 3.22
N THR A 56 2.88 12.27 3.77
CA THR A 56 2.56 13.37 4.70
C THR A 56 2.89 13.05 6.16
N LYS A 57 2.81 11.79 6.59
CA LYS A 57 3.13 11.34 7.94
C LYS A 57 4.38 10.47 7.92
N SER A 58 5.30 10.74 8.84
CA SER A 58 6.68 10.25 8.95
C SER A 58 6.92 8.72 9.01
N ASN A 59 6.01 7.86 8.54
CA ASN A 59 6.28 6.43 8.37
C ASN A 59 7.11 6.19 7.09
N ARG A 60 8.32 6.77 7.09
CA ARG A 60 9.34 6.60 6.06
C ARG A 60 9.91 5.17 6.00
N GLN A 61 9.48 4.29 6.91
CA GLN A 61 9.97 2.92 6.99
C GLN A 61 9.16 1.97 6.10
N LEU A 62 7.91 2.33 5.79
CA LEU A 62 7.13 1.55 4.84
C LEU A 62 7.81 1.66 3.47
N GLN A 63 8.15 0.50 2.90
CA GLN A 63 8.87 0.38 1.63
C GLN A 63 8.14 -0.54 0.64
N LEU A 64 7.20 -1.34 1.13
CA LEU A 64 6.49 -2.33 0.35
C LEU A 64 5.00 -2.35 0.72
N LEU A 65 4.15 -2.04 -0.25
CA LEU A 65 2.70 -2.21 -0.21
C LEU A 65 2.30 -3.39 -1.08
N CYS A 66 1.39 -4.21 -0.58
CA CYS A 66 0.84 -5.34 -1.30
C CYS A 66 -0.68 -5.32 -1.24
N PHE A 67 -1.31 -5.44 -2.39
CA PHE A 67 -2.75 -5.50 -2.54
C PHE A 67 -3.11 -6.87 -3.13
N LEU A 68 -3.95 -7.65 -2.45
CA LEU A 68 -4.57 -8.81 -3.07
C LEU A 68 -5.78 -8.31 -3.86
N VAL A 69 -5.75 -8.48 -5.18
CA VAL A 69 -6.75 -7.99 -6.11
C VAL A 69 -7.12 -9.17 -7.00
N VAL A 70 -8.29 -9.74 -6.75
CA VAL A 70 -8.80 -10.85 -7.54
C VAL A 70 -8.97 -10.37 -8.99
N ALA A 71 -8.33 -11.07 -9.93
CA ALA A 71 -8.28 -10.69 -11.36
C ALA A 71 -7.57 -9.37 -11.68
N ALA A 72 -6.51 -9.02 -10.95
CA ALA A 72 -5.60 -7.96 -11.38
C ALA A 72 -5.13 -8.17 -12.83
N ASP A 73 -5.37 -7.19 -13.69
CA ASP A 73 -4.91 -7.20 -15.08
C ASP A 73 -3.85 -6.10 -15.33
N ASP A 74 -3.21 -6.18 -16.49
CA ASP A 74 -2.17 -5.23 -16.89
C ASP A 74 -2.69 -3.80 -17.01
N LYS A 75 -3.99 -3.64 -17.33
CA LYS A 75 -4.64 -2.33 -17.46
C LYS A 75 -4.75 -1.65 -16.10
N MET A 76 -5.09 -2.38 -15.04
CA MET A 76 -5.13 -1.85 -13.68
C MET A 76 -3.74 -1.38 -13.23
N ILE A 77 -2.69 -2.15 -13.55
CA ILE A 77 -1.30 -1.78 -13.25
C ILE A 77 -0.91 -0.51 -14.00
N GLU A 78 -1.25 -0.42 -15.29
CA GLU A 78 -0.98 0.76 -16.10
C GLU A 78 -1.70 2.00 -15.55
N GLN A 79 -2.96 1.86 -15.15
CA GLN A 79 -3.74 2.93 -14.52
C GLN A 79 -3.10 3.41 -13.21
N LEU A 80 -2.73 2.48 -12.33
CA LEU A 80 -2.01 2.81 -11.09
C LEU A 80 -0.70 3.55 -11.37
N ASN A 81 0.11 3.01 -12.29
CA ASN A 81 1.40 3.61 -12.65
C ASN A 81 1.20 5.03 -13.20
N LYS A 82 0.20 5.23 -14.06
CA LYS A 82 -0.15 6.54 -14.61
C LYS A 82 -0.57 7.52 -13.52
N MET A 83 -1.46 7.11 -12.61
CA MET A 83 -1.92 7.96 -11.50
C MET A 83 -0.75 8.35 -10.58
N ILE A 84 0.08 7.39 -10.16
CA ILE A 84 1.22 7.65 -9.26
C ILE A 84 2.21 8.63 -9.91
N ASN A 85 2.49 8.46 -11.21
CA ASN A 85 3.41 9.34 -11.94
C ASN A 85 2.85 10.74 -12.16
N LEU A 86 1.57 10.86 -12.57
CA LEU A 86 0.93 12.16 -12.81
C LEU A 86 0.86 12.99 -11.53
N GLU A 87 0.56 12.36 -10.41
CA GLU A 87 0.37 13.02 -9.11
C GLU A 87 1.65 13.08 -8.28
N LYS A 88 2.74 12.50 -8.77
CA LYS A 88 4.05 12.43 -8.09
C LYS A 88 3.91 11.86 -6.66
N LEU A 89 3.10 10.82 -6.52
CA LEU A 89 2.78 10.22 -5.22
C LEU A 89 3.87 9.29 -4.70
N LEU A 90 4.81 8.88 -5.54
CA LEU A 90 5.90 8.02 -5.12
C LEU A 90 7.09 8.22 -6.04
N PHE A 91 8.29 8.30 -5.47
CA PHE A 91 9.54 8.41 -6.22
C PHE A 91 10.27 7.06 -6.19
N ASP A 92 11.00 6.74 -7.25
CA ASP A 92 11.86 5.56 -7.34
C ASP A 92 11.18 4.23 -6.97
N TYR A 93 10.00 3.99 -7.57
CA TYR A 93 9.19 2.81 -7.28
C TYR A 93 9.13 1.81 -8.42
N THR A 94 8.65 0.61 -8.10
CA THR A 94 8.35 -0.45 -9.08
C THR A 94 7.02 -1.09 -8.72
N ILE A 95 6.19 -1.33 -9.73
CA ILE A 95 4.97 -2.14 -9.60
C ILE A 95 5.25 -3.53 -10.17
N LYS A 96 4.86 -4.57 -9.43
CA LYS A 96 4.92 -5.97 -9.88
C LYS A 96 3.57 -6.64 -9.66
N SER A 97 3.09 -7.38 -10.64
CA SER A 97 2.00 -8.34 -10.46
C SER A 97 2.55 -9.75 -10.33
N MET A 98 2.06 -10.49 -9.33
CA MET A 98 2.34 -11.92 -9.19
C MET A 98 1.07 -12.61 -8.71
N CYS A 99 0.53 -13.50 -9.57
CA CYS A 99 -0.78 -14.10 -9.37
C CYS A 99 -1.85 -13.01 -9.16
N GLU A 100 -2.55 -13.04 -8.04
CA GLU A 100 -3.60 -12.07 -7.67
C GLU A 100 -3.06 -10.89 -6.85
N ASN A 101 -1.73 -10.75 -6.68
CA ASN A 101 -1.16 -9.69 -5.84
C ASN A 101 -0.48 -8.62 -6.70
N ILE A 102 -0.76 -7.35 -6.38
CA ILE A 102 -0.03 -6.19 -6.88
C ILE A 102 0.89 -5.69 -5.78
N TYR A 103 2.18 -5.54 -6.09
CA TYR A 103 3.21 -5.03 -5.19
C TYR A 103 3.68 -3.66 -5.67
N LEU A 104 3.63 -2.67 -4.78
CA LEU A 104 4.30 -1.37 -4.96
C LEU A 104 5.51 -1.35 -4.02
N GLN A 105 6.70 -1.23 -4.59
CA GLN A 105 7.96 -1.22 -3.85
C GLN A 105 8.73 0.08 -4.15
N TRP A 106 9.29 0.73 -3.14
CA TRP A 106 10.13 1.93 -3.28
C TRP A 106 11.33 1.91 -2.32
N LYS A 107 12.27 2.84 -2.54
CA LYS A 107 13.53 2.96 -1.79
C LYS A 107 13.45 3.95 -0.64
#